data_AF-A0A927RDC5-F1
#
_entry.id   AF-A0A927RDC5-F1
#
_cell.length_a   1.000
_cell.length_b   1.000
_cell.length_c   1.000
_cell.angle_alpha   90.00
_cell.angle_beta   90.00
_cell.angle_gamma   90.00
#
_symmetry.space_group_name_H-M   'P 1'
#
loop_
_entity.id
_entity.type
_entity.pdbx_description
1 polymer ?
#
loop_
_entity_poly.entity_id
_entity_poly.type
_entity_poly.pdbx_seq_one_letter_code
_entity_poly.pdbx_strand_id
1 'polypeptide(L)'
;MSPSENIYFFLIGVPIVVAVIFIWLIFRKRKKIAIVFSSMLVIGYVGYYTYYPTLKENQHAKRYEQVDSYLTEKYPDGIFTISPEQYEEGHRVGDFYVSDIETPRIGATLHVDKEGLVTQTSWWSNSDNPTQREVWRTIEFSYGESYTLDKKIADITKEDEWIDGELTAFALIINDIPAIALFNYSREGYGLVELKEEERDGFVIMEESDYIFIYVDERYQGETITVNLENGEEFSLNVQQQKGQLIVEKQK
;
A
#
# COMPACT_ATOMS: atom_id res chain seq x y z
N MET A 1 -24.90 0.02 -9.00
CA MET A 1 -25.52 0.38 -7.71
C MET A 1 -25.25 -0.79 -6.80
N SER A 2 -24.44 -0.57 -5.76
CA SER A 2 -23.92 -1.67 -4.96
C SER A 2 -25.03 -2.33 -4.12
N PRO A 3 -24.88 -3.59 -3.70
CA PRO A 3 -25.86 -4.27 -2.84
C PRO A 3 -26.15 -3.50 -1.54
N SER A 4 -25.14 -2.85 -0.96
CA SER A 4 -25.28 -2.02 0.25
C SER A 4 -26.09 -0.75 -0.01
N GLU A 5 -25.95 -0.13 -1.19
CA GLU A 5 -26.78 1.01 -1.60
C GLU A 5 -28.24 0.61 -1.76
N ASN A 6 -28.53 -0.53 -2.37
CA ASN A 6 -29.91 -1.00 -2.51
C ASN A 6 -30.58 -1.21 -1.15
N ILE A 7 -29.84 -1.71 -0.15
CA ILE A 7 -30.31 -1.82 1.24
C ILE A 7 -30.58 -0.42 1.82
N TYR A 8 -29.65 0.52 1.63
CA TYR A 8 -29.83 1.90 2.09
C TYR A 8 -31.06 2.59 1.49
N PHE A 9 -31.26 2.46 0.18
CA PHE A 9 -32.45 2.97 -0.50
C PHE A 9 -33.73 2.29 0.00
N PHE A 10 -33.72 0.98 0.18
CA PHE A 10 -34.84 0.26 0.78
C PHE A 10 -35.19 0.80 2.17
N LEU A 11 -34.19 1.03 3.02
CA LEU A 11 -34.36 1.60 4.35
C LEU A 11 -34.93 3.03 4.31
N ILE A 12 -34.55 3.86 3.35
CA ILE A 12 -35.15 5.19 3.13
C ILE A 12 -36.59 5.07 2.58
N GLY A 13 -36.86 4.05 1.78
CA GLY A 13 -38.19 3.79 1.22
C GLY A 13 -39.25 3.52 2.31
N VAL A 14 -38.87 2.88 3.42
CA VAL A 14 -39.79 2.55 4.52
C VAL A 14 -40.44 3.81 5.15
N PRO A 15 -39.69 4.83 5.61
CA PRO A 15 -40.23 6.11 6.04
C PRO A 15 -41.14 6.78 5.01
N ILE A 16 -40.82 6.68 3.72
CA ILE A 16 -41.62 7.29 2.65
C ILE A 16 -42.99 6.61 2.55
N VAL A 17 -43.03 5.27 2.63
CA VAL A 17 -44.30 4.52 2.68
C VAL A 17 -45.12 4.92 3.91
N VAL A 18 -44.48 5.04 5.07
CA VAL A 18 -45.14 5.49 6.31
C VAL A 18 -45.70 6.91 6.14
N ALA A 19 -44.93 7.83 5.55
CA ALA A 19 -45.39 9.19 5.26
C ALA A 19 -46.59 9.21 4.31
N VAL A 20 -46.60 8.35 3.27
CA VAL A 20 -47.75 8.20 2.38
C VAL A 20 -48.99 7.73 3.14
N ILE A 21 -48.87 6.77 4.06
CA ILE A 21 -49.98 6.32 4.92
C ILE A 21 -50.52 7.49 5.75
N PHE A 22 -49.64 8.27 6.39
CA PHE A 22 -50.05 9.45 7.17
C PHE A 22 -50.73 10.53 6.32
N ILE A 23 -50.23 10.81 5.11
CA ILE A 23 -50.87 11.73 4.17
C ILE A 23 -52.30 11.27 3.88
N TRP A 24 -52.51 9.98 3.64
CA TRP A 24 -53.85 9.43 3.38
C TRP A 24 -54.76 9.47 4.61
N LEU A 25 -54.23 9.31 5.82
CA LEU A 25 -55.00 9.47 7.06
C LEU A 25 -55.42 10.91 7.31
N ILE A 26 -54.50 11.88 7.15
CA ILE A 26 -54.74 13.31 7.38
C ILE A 26 -55.72 13.86 6.32
N PHE A 27 -55.51 13.53 5.05
CA PHE A 27 -56.30 14.03 3.94
C PHE A 27 -57.45 13.09 3.54
N ARG A 28 -57.93 12.23 4.44
CA ARG A 28 -58.98 11.22 4.19
C ARG A 28 -60.24 11.78 3.51
N LYS A 29 -60.62 13.03 3.82
CA LYS A 29 -61.77 13.75 3.21
C LYS A 29 -61.43 14.50 1.92
N ARG A 30 -60.15 14.74 1.63
CA ARG A 30 -59.65 15.48 0.46
C ARG A 30 -58.73 14.61 -0.39
N LYS A 31 -59.27 13.50 -0.91
CA LYS A 31 -58.51 12.47 -1.64
C LYS A 31 -57.65 13.00 -2.80
N LYS A 32 -58.15 14.00 -3.55
CA LYS A 32 -57.38 14.63 -4.64
C LYS A 32 -56.04 15.23 -4.15
N ILE A 33 -56.05 15.84 -2.96
CA ILE A 33 -54.85 16.44 -2.36
C ILE A 33 -53.89 15.34 -1.89
N ALA A 34 -54.40 14.28 -1.26
CA ALA A 34 -53.60 13.13 -0.84
C ALA A 34 -52.85 12.48 -2.02
N ILE A 35 -53.54 12.32 -3.17
CA ILE A 35 -52.97 11.75 -4.39
C ILE A 35 -51.81 12.63 -4.91
N VAL A 36 -51.98 13.95 -4.95
CA VAL A 36 -50.93 14.86 -5.43
C VAL A 36 -49.68 14.77 -4.57
N PHE A 37 -49.81 14.85 -3.25
CA PHE A 37 -48.65 14.78 -2.34
C PHE A 37 -47.96 13.41 -2.34
N SER A 38 -48.73 12.33 -2.35
CA SER A 38 -48.15 10.97 -2.41
C SER A 38 -47.45 10.73 -3.75
N SER A 39 -48.03 11.17 -4.86
CA SER A 39 -47.40 11.08 -6.18
C SER A 39 -46.09 11.88 -6.24
N MET A 40 -46.10 13.11 -5.69
CA MET A 40 -44.91 13.95 -5.63
C MET A 40 -43.77 13.31 -4.82
N LEU A 41 -44.09 12.68 -3.68
CA LEU A 41 -43.12 11.94 -2.87
C LEU A 41 -42.52 10.75 -3.60
N VAL A 42 -43.37 9.93 -4.24
CA VAL A 42 -42.91 8.74 -4.97
C VAL A 42 -42.07 9.13 -6.18
N ILE A 43 -42.51 10.13 -6.95
CA ILE A 43 -41.74 10.64 -8.10
C ILE A 43 -40.40 11.22 -7.64
N GLY A 44 -40.38 11.98 -6.54
CA GLY A 44 -39.15 12.51 -5.96
C GLY A 44 -38.18 11.42 -5.52
N TYR A 45 -38.69 10.36 -4.89
CA TYR A 45 -37.88 9.21 -4.47
C TYR A 45 -37.31 8.43 -5.66
N VAL A 46 -38.15 8.11 -6.65
CA VAL A 46 -37.71 7.41 -7.86
C VAL A 46 -36.69 8.26 -8.62
N GLY A 47 -36.96 9.57 -8.77
CA GLY A 47 -36.03 10.51 -9.39
C GLY A 47 -34.67 10.55 -8.68
N TYR A 48 -34.68 10.65 -7.35
CA TYR A 48 -33.45 10.60 -6.55
C TYR A 48 -32.70 9.27 -6.72
N TYR A 49 -33.40 8.13 -6.66
CA TYR A 49 -32.81 6.81 -6.88
C TYR A 49 -32.13 6.71 -8.26
N THR A 50 -32.80 7.19 -9.31
CA THR A 50 -32.24 7.17 -10.68
C THR A 50 -31.09 8.16 -10.88
N TYR A 51 -31.09 9.29 -10.18
CA TYR A 51 -30.07 10.33 -10.31
C TYR A 51 -28.82 10.08 -9.45
N TYR A 52 -28.95 9.26 -8.42
CA TYR A 52 -27.89 9.01 -7.45
C TYR A 52 -26.57 8.49 -8.06
N PRO A 53 -26.55 7.56 -9.04
CA PRO A 53 -25.31 7.14 -9.70
C PRO A 53 -24.57 8.31 -10.37
N THR A 54 -25.29 9.14 -11.13
CA THR A 54 -24.73 10.34 -11.78
C THR A 54 -24.19 11.33 -10.75
N LEU A 55 -24.86 11.47 -9.60
CA LEU A 55 -24.37 12.31 -8.52
C LEU A 55 -23.04 11.81 -7.94
N LYS A 56 -22.85 10.49 -7.81
CA LYS A 56 -21.57 9.91 -7.36
C LYS A 56 -20.46 10.15 -8.37
N GLU A 57 -20.74 9.91 -9.65
CA GLU A 57 -19.78 10.12 -10.73
C GLU A 57 -19.30 11.57 -10.79
N ASN A 58 -20.25 12.52 -10.76
CA ASN A 58 -19.93 13.96 -10.74
C ASN A 58 -19.15 14.36 -9.48
N GLN A 59 -19.49 13.81 -8.31
CA GLN A 59 -18.77 14.08 -7.07
C GLN A 59 -17.35 13.51 -7.11
N HIS A 60 -17.17 12.32 -7.66
CA HIS A 60 -15.86 11.69 -7.78
C HIS A 60 -14.98 12.47 -8.76
N ALA A 61 -15.50 12.83 -9.95
CA ALA A 61 -14.78 13.65 -10.92
C ALA A 61 -14.36 15.02 -10.34
N LYS A 62 -15.26 15.69 -9.61
CA LYS A 62 -14.90 16.94 -8.92
C LYS A 62 -13.78 16.75 -7.91
N ARG A 63 -13.78 15.63 -7.18
CA ARG A 63 -12.73 15.31 -6.20
C ARG A 63 -11.42 14.91 -6.86
N TYR A 64 -11.47 14.33 -8.06
CA TYR A 64 -10.29 14.04 -8.86
C TYR A 64 -9.53 15.34 -9.17
N GLU A 65 -10.23 16.38 -9.63
CA GLU A 65 -9.64 17.70 -9.87
C GLU A 65 -8.99 18.29 -8.60
N GLN A 66 -9.56 18.01 -7.42
CA GLN A 66 -9.01 18.46 -6.14
C GLN A 66 -7.72 17.70 -5.78
N VAL A 67 -7.65 16.40 -6.05
CA VAL A 67 -6.41 15.62 -5.87
C VAL A 67 -5.34 16.07 -6.85
N ASP A 68 -5.68 16.25 -8.12
CA ASP A 68 -4.76 16.73 -9.15
C ASP A 68 -4.16 18.10 -8.77
N SER A 69 -5.01 19.03 -8.33
CA SER A 69 -4.58 20.35 -7.83
C SER A 69 -3.67 20.22 -6.60
N TYR A 70 -4.05 19.38 -5.64
CA TYR A 70 -3.26 19.15 -4.43
C TYR A 70 -1.87 18.57 -4.74
N LEU A 71 -1.79 17.59 -5.65
CA LEU A 71 -0.52 16.98 -6.03
C LEU A 71 0.38 17.98 -6.76
N THR A 72 -0.20 18.77 -7.68
CA THR A 72 0.53 19.81 -8.41
C THR A 72 1.05 20.92 -7.47
N GLU A 73 0.26 21.31 -6.46
CA GLU A 73 0.68 22.34 -5.50
C GLU A 73 1.72 21.82 -4.50
N LYS A 74 1.51 20.62 -3.96
CA LYS A 74 2.36 20.07 -2.90
C LYS A 74 3.65 19.44 -3.44
N TYR A 75 3.61 18.86 -4.64
CA TYR A 75 4.70 18.12 -5.26
C TYR A 75 4.89 18.60 -6.72
N PRO A 76 5.34 19.85 -6.93
CA PRO A 76 5.33 20.50 -8.25
C PRO A 76 6.23 19.83 -9.29
N ASP A 77 7.25 19.10 -8.86
CA ASP A 77 8.18 18.37 -9.73
C ASP A 77 7.76 16.90 -9.95
N GLY A 78 6.73 16.43 -9.22
CA GLY A 78 6.29 15.04 -9.27
C GLY A 78 5.32 14.78 -10.42
N ILE A 79 5.47 13.63 -11.08
CA ILE A 79 4.56 13.18 -12.13
C ILE A 79 3.81 11.96 -11.61
N PHE A 80 2.53 12.15 -11.29
CA PHE A 80 1.71 11.12 -10.64
C PHE A 80 0.71 10.50 -11.60
N THR A 81 0.45 9.21 -11.39
CA THR A 81 -0.73 8.51 -11.92
C THR A 81 -1.81 8.51 -10.83
N ILE A 82 -3.02 8.95 -11.16
CA ILE A 82 -4.17 9.00 -10.26
C ILE A 82 -5.25 8.05 -10.80
N SER A 83 -5.73 7.11 -9.98
CA SER A 83 -6.76 6.15 -10.35
C SER A 83 -7.75 5.90 -9.19
N PRO A 84 -9.05 5.69 -9.45
CA PRO A 84 -9.69 5.80 -10.74
C PRO A 84 -10.04 7.26 -11.07
N GLU A 85 -10.07 7.62 -12.36
CA GLU A 85 -10.47 8.97 -12.82
C GLU A 85 -11.99 9.16 -12.70
N GLN A 86 -12.73 8.08 -12.96
CA GLN A 86 -14.17 8.03 -12.84
C GLN A 86 -14.58 7.12 -11.69
N TYR A 87 -15.78 7.31 -11.18
CA TYR A 87 -16.29 6.44 -10.13
C TYR A 87 -16.46 5.01 -10.64
N GLU A 88 -15.78 4.06 -9.99
CA GLU A 88 -15.92 2.64 -10.24
C GLU A 88 -16.72 1.95 -9.13
N GLU A 89 -17.54 0.95 -9.50
CA GLU A 89 -18.33 0.20 -8.53
C GLU A 89 -17.42 -0.63 -7.62
N GLY A 90 -17.58 -0.47 -6.30
CA GLY A 90 -16.68 -1.05 -5.30
C GLY A 90 -15.71 -0.04 -4.71
N HIS A 91 -15.51 1.11 -5.36
CA HIS A 91 -14.69 2.20 -4.83
C HIS A 91 -15.52 3.17 -3.99
N ARG A 92 -14.87 3.79 -3.01
CA ARG A 92 -15.47 4.87 -2.23
C ARG A 92 -15.32 6.19 -3.00
N VAL A 93 -16.39 6.97 -3.07
CA VAL A 93 -16.35 8.30 -3.72
C VAL A 93 -15.30 9.15 -3.01
N GLY A 94 -14.35 9.70 -3.77
CA GLY A 94 -13.26 10.53 -3.26
C GLY A 94 -12.01 9.77 -2.82
N ASP A 95 -11.96 8.44 -2.96
CA ASP A 95 -10.74 7.67 -2.74
C ASP A 95 -10.00 7.52 -4.07
N PHE A 96 -8.69 7.79 -4.06
CA PHE A 96 -7.82 7.72 -5.22
C PHE A 96 -6.51 7.03 -4.86
N TYR A 97 -6.11 6.05 -5.66
CA TYR A 97 -4.78 5.47 -5.69
C TYR A 97 -3.87 6.39 -6.49
N VAL A 98 -2.80 6.85 -5.85
CA VAL A 98 -1.82 7.75 -6.43
C VAL A 98 -0.45 7.10 -6.38
N SER A 99 0.22 7.00 -7.51
CA SER A 99 1.60 6.52 -7.61
C SER A 99 2.44 7.49 -8.42
N ASP A 100 3.74 7.56 -8.13
CA ASP A 100 4.69 8.24 -9.01
C ASP A 100 4.91 7.41 -10.29
N ILE A 101 5.05 8.07 -11.44
CA ILE A 101 5.31 7.41 -12.72
C ILE A 101 6.62 6.60 -12.72
N GLU A 102 7.60 7.03 -11.92
CA GLU A 102 8.88 6.32 -11.76
C GLU A 102 8.72 5.06 -10.90
N THR A 103 7.72 5.03 -10.02
CA THR A 103 7.46 3.91 -9.10
C THR A 103 6.00 3.42 -9.13
N PRO A 104 5.50 2.96 -10.30
CA PRO A 104 4.08 2.67 -10.51
C PRO A 104 3.56 1.46 -9.70
N ARG A 105 4.45 0.72 -9.05
CA ARG A 105 4.12 -0.46 -8.23
C ARG A 105 3.78 -0.10 -6.80
N ILE A 106 3.98 1.16 -6.41
CA ILE A 106 3.84 1.66 -5.04
C ILE A 106 3.02 2.93 -5.10
N GLY A 107 2.18 3.16 -4.10
CA GLY A 107 1.51 4.43 -4.00
C GLY A 107 0.83 4.68 -2.67
N ALA A 108 0.17 5.82 -2.62
CA ALA A 108 -0.68 6.24 -1.53
C ALA A 108 -2.15 6.15 -1.94
N THR A 109 -3.02 5.90 -0.96
CA THR A 109 -4.45 6.17 -1.12
C THR A 109 -4.73 7.55 -0.54
N LEU A 110 -5.23 8.45 -1.38
CA LEU A 110 -5.70 9.76 -0.96
C LEU A 110 -7.22 9.78 -0.89
N HIS A 111 -7.76 10.35 0.19
CA HIS A 111 -9.18 10.61 0.35
C HIS A 111 -9.46 12.11 0.32
N VAL A 112 -10.48 12.49 -0.45
CA VAL A 112 -11.06 13.83 -0.44
C VAL A 112 -12.41 13.81 0.27
N ASP A 113 -12.52 14.57 1.35
CA ASP A 113 -13.74 14.65 2.15
C ASP A 113 -14.81 15.54 1.49
N LYS A 114 -15.87 15.91 2.24
CA LYS A 114 -16.99 16.70 1.69
C LYS A 114 -16.63 18.17 1.59
N GLU A 115 -15.68 18.61 2.39
CA GLU A 115 -15.15 19.96 2.52
C GLU A 115 -14.05 20.24 1.48
N GLY A 116 -13.50 19.17 0.87
CA GLY A 116 -12.45 19.24 -0.14
C GLY A 116 -11.04 19.09 0.43
N LEU A 117 -10.90 18.65 1.68
CA LEU A 117 -9.60 18.38 2.29
C LEU A 117 -9.05 17.05 1.76
N VAL A 118 -7.80 17.07 1.32
CA VAL A 118 -7.08 15.87 0.86
C VAL A 118 -6.27 15.27 2.00
N THR A 119 -6.43 13.97 2.25
CA THR A 119 -5.71 13.24 3.30
C THR A 119 -5.19 11.91 2.78
N GLN A 120 -3.99 11.50 3.20
CA GLN A 120 -3.50 10.14 2.95
C GLN A 120 -4.11 9.20 3.98
N THR A 121 -4.80 8.14 3.53
CA THR A 121 -5.48 7.18 4.38
C THR A 121 -4.77 5.84 4.47
N SER A 122 -4.01 5.47 3.44
CA SER A 122 -3.17 4.28 3.42
C SER A 122 -2.06 4.40 2.37
N TRP A 123 -1.18 3.40 2.34
CA TRP A 123 -0.29 3.12 1.22
C TRP A 123 -0.67 1.76 0.62
N TRP A 124 -0.23 1.49 -0.60
CA TRP A 124 -0.46 0.24 -1.30
C TRP A 124 0.76 -0.17 -2.12
N SER A 125 0.83 -1.45 -2.42
CA SER A 125 1.83 -2.05 -3.30
C SER A 125 1.15 -3.08 -4.18
N ASN A 126 1.54 -3.14 -5.45
CA ASN A 126 1.06 -4.21 -6.34
C ASN A 126 1.76 -5.55 -6.06
N SER A 127 2.64 -5.61 -5.07
CA SER A 127 3.41 -6.78 -4.65
C SER A 127 2.74 -7.55 -3.50
N ASP A 128 1.41 -7.55 -3.38
CA ASP A 128 0.69 -8.13 -2.23
C ASP A 128 1.02 -9.61 -1.94
N ASN A 129 1.62 -10.33 -2.88
CA ASN A 129 2.26 -11.63 -2.66
C ASN A 129 3.57 -11.72 -3.47
N PRO A 130 4.68 -11.15 -2.97
CA PRO A 130 5.94 -11.28 -3.67
C PRO A 130 6.34 -12.75 -3.70
N THR A 131 6.99 -13.17 -4.76
CA THR A 131 7.64 -14.49 -4.76
C THR A 131 8.74 -14.51 -3.70
N GLN A 132 9.13 -15.70 -3.23
CA GLN A 132 10.24 -15.81 -2.28
C GLN A 132 11.51 -15.10 -2.75
N ARG A 133 11.75 -14.98 -4.07
CA ARG A 133 12.90 -14.27 -4.68
C ARG A 133 12.76 -12.75 -4.77
N GLU A 134 11.55 -12.25 -4.55
CA GLU A 134 11.20 -10.83 -4.67
C GLU A 134 10.78 -10.22 -3.33
N VAL A 135 10.68 -11.02 -2.27
CA VAL A 135 10.23 -10.54 -0.95
C VAL A 135 11.12 -9.43 -0.40
N TRP A 136 12.40 -9.38 -0.76
CA TRP A 136 13.31 -8.28 -0.41
C TRP A 136 12.79 -6.89 -0.82
N ARG A 137 12.00 -6.81 -1.91
CA ARG A 137 11.44 -5.53 -2.37
C ARG A 137 10.53 -4.91 -1.32
N THR A 138 9.99 -5.66 -0.37
CA THR A 138 9.18 -5.09 0.72
C THR A 138 9.97 -4.07 1.55
N ILE A 139 11.31 -4.16 1.54
CA ILE A 139 12.20 -3.20 2.21
C ILE A 139 12.13 -1.83 1.54
N GLU A 140 11.92 -1.74 0.22
CA GLU A 140 11.75 -0.46 -0.50
C GLU A 140 10.66 0.42 0.15
N PHE A 141 9.69 -0.23 0.81
CA PHE A 141 8.54 0.40 1.45
C PHE A 141 8.77 0.67 2.93
N SER A 142 9.25 -0.33 3.67
CA SER A 142 9.35 -0.28 5.14
C SER A 142 10.65 0.33 5.65
N TYR A 143 11.63 0.55 4.78
CA TYR A 143 12.93 1.07 5.17
C TYR A 143 12.83 2.52 5.68
N GLY A 144 13.33 2.76 6.90
CA GLY A 144 13.27 4.06 7.56
C GLY A 144 11.88 4.39 8.11
N GLU A 145 11.18 5.34 7.47
CA GLU A 145 9.89 5.87 7.95
C GLU A 145 8.69 5.30 7.17
N SER A 146 7.47 5.58 7.66
CA SER A 146 6.24 5.23 6.94
C SER A 146 6.20 5.91 5.55
N TYR A 147 5.69 5.20 4.54
CA TYR A 147 5.64 5.71 3.17
C TYR A 147 4.75 6.95 3.03
N THR A 148 5.29 7.98 2.37
CA THR A 148 4.59 9.16 1.86
C THR A 148 4.95 9.37 0.39
N LEU A 149 4.14 10.12 -0.35
CA LEU A 149 4.36 10.34 -1.80
C LEU A 149 5.68 11.07 -2.11
N ASP A 150 6.21 11.85 -1.17
CA ASP A 150 7.49 12.54 -1.25
C ASP A 150 8.65 11.76 -0.62
N LYS A 151 8.39 10.57 -0.08
CA LYS A 151 9.43 9.75 0.51
C LYS A 151 10.42 9.37 -0.58
N LYS A 152 11.67 9.81 -0.42
CA LYS A 152 12.78 9.31 -1.23
C LYS A 152 12.92 7.81 -0.97
N ILE A 153 12.63 7.02 -1.99
CA ILE A 153 12.77 5.56 -1.93
C ILE A 153 14.27 5.27 -1.84
N ALA A 154 14.64 4.36 -0.93
CA ALA A 154 16.02 3.94 -0.81
C ALA A 154 16.46 3.29 -2.12
N ASP A 155 17.67 3.58 -2.56
CA ASP A 155 18.25 2.87 -3.70
C ASP A 155 18.69 1.49 -3.22
N ILE A 156 17.91 0.47 -3.59
CA ILE A 156 18.12 -0.92 -3.15
C ILE A 156 18.47 -1.77 -4.36
N THR A 157 19.68 -2.30 -4.39
CA THR A 157 20.11 -3.29 -5.37
C THR A 157 20.23 -4.66 -4.71
N LYS A 158 19.67 -5.70 -5.33
CA LYS A 158 19.90 -7.09 -4.91
C LYS A 158 21.14 -7.62 -5.60
N GLU A 159 22.09 -8.08 -4.80
CA GLU A 159 23.38 -8.61 -5.25
C GLU A 159 23.34 -10.14 -5.33
N ASP A 160 22.82 -10.79 -4.28
CA ASP A 160 22.75 -12.25 -4.23
C ASP A 160 21.60 -12.74 -3.32
N GLU A 161 21.26 -14.02 -3.43
CA GLU A 161 20.23 -14.66 -2.62
C GLU A 161 20.60 -16.08 -2.20
N TRP A 162 20.19 -16.45 -0.98
CA TRP A 162 20.24 -17.83 -0.49
C TRP A 162 18.88 -18.23 0.07
N ILE A 163 18.45 -19.45 -0.26
CA ILE A 163 17.14 -19.99 0.12
C ILE A 163 17.32 -21.38 0.71
N ASP A 164 16.83 -21.60 1.93
CA ASP A 164 16.72 -22.91 2.57
C ASP A 164 15.36 -23.06 3.25
N GLY A 165 14.48 -23.82 2.62
CA GLY A 165 13.10 -23.97 3.07
C GLY A 165 12.37 -22.63 3.14
N GLU A 166 11.94 -22.26 4.35
CA GLU A 166 11.21 -21.01 4.60
C GLU A 166 12.15 -19.82 4.87
N LEU A 167 13.41 -20.07 5.22
CA LEU A 167 14.38 -19.00 5.48
C LEU A 167 15.01 -18.54 4.16
N THR A 168 15.01 -17.24 3.94
CA THR A 168 15.61 -16.60 2.77
C THR A 168 16.52 -15.47 3.21
N ALA A 169 17.73 -15.45 2.67
CA ALA A 169 18.71 -14.40 2.92
C ALA A 169 19.01 -13.65 1.62
N PHE A 170 19.08 -12.33 1.69
CA PHE A 170 19.45 -11.47 0.57
C PHE A 170 20.67 -10.64 0.93
N ALA A 171 21.65 -10.62 0.03
CA ALA A 171 22.66 -9.60 0.00
C ALA A 171 22.13 -8.40 -0.80
N LEU A 172 22.11 -7.23 -0.16
CA LEU A 172 21.58 -6.00 -0.72
C LEU A 172 22.62 -4.87 -0.62
N ILE A 173 22.55 -3.91 -1.52
CA ILE A 173 23.14 -2.57 -1.36
C ILE A 173 21.99 -1.60 -1.13
N ILE A 174 21.93 -0.94 0.02
CA ILE A 174 20.92 0.06 0.38
C ILE A 174 21.61 1.42 0.51
N ASN A 175 21.30 2.36 -0.39
CA ASN A 175 21.93 3.69 -0.43
C ASN A 175 23.47 3.64 -0.38
N ASP A 176 24.07 2.79 -1.22
CA ASP A 176 25.51 2.51 -1.26
C ASP A 176 26.11 1.80 -0.03
N ILE A 177 25.27 1.30 0.89
CA ILE A 177 25.71 0.57 2.09
C ILE A 177 25.35 -0.91 1.95
N PRO A 178 26.31 -1.85 2.09
CA PRO A 178 26.02 -3.27 2.04
C PRO A 178 25.16 -3.70 3.24
N ALA A 179 24.20 -4.58 2.97
CA ALA A 179 23.21 -5.04 3.92
C ALA A 179 22.86 -6.51 3.69
N ILE A 180 22.46 -7.19 4.76
CA ILE A 180 21.83 -8.52 4.71
C ILE A 180 20.41 -8.38 5.23
N ALA A 181 19.46 -8.93 4.47
CA ALA A 181 18.07 -9.05 4.89
C ALA A 181 17.65 -10.52 4.99
N LEU A 182 17.11 -10.91 6.14
CA LEU A 182 16.54 -12.22 6.37
C LEU A 182 15.02 -12.16 6.34
N PHE A 183 14.43 -13.11 5.65
CA PHE A 183 12.99 -13.29 5.55
C PHE A 183 12.59 -14.70 5.91
N ASN A 184 11.45 -14.79 6.57
CA ASN A 184 10.69 -16.03 6.65
C ASN A 184 9.61 -15.99 5.55
N TYR A 185 9.53 -17.03 4.73
CA TYR A 185 8.60 -17.18 3.63
C TYR A 185 7.94 -18.56 3.70
N SER A 186 6.67 -18.59 4.09
CA SER A 186 5.90 -19.82 4.24
C SER A 186 4.57 -19.74 3.48
N ARG A 187 3.77 -20.81 3.57
CA ARG A 187 2.40 -20.81 3.03
C ARG A 187 1.46 -19.89 3.81
N GLU A 188 1.82 -19.54 5.04
CA GLU A 188 1.01 -18.69 5.92
C GLU A 188 1.30 -17.20 5.72
N GLY A 189 2.40 -16.86 5.05
CA GLY A 189 2.78 -15.49 4.71
C GLY A 189 4.29 -15.33 4.65
N TYR A 190 4.72 -14.08 4.61
CA TYR A 190 6.12 -13.71 4.65
C TYR A 190 6.36 -12.56 5.62
N GLY A 191 7.58 -12.43 6.12
CA GLY A 191 7.97 -11.34 7.00
C GLY A 191 9.47 -11.14 7.04
N LEU A 192 9.89 -9.87 7.13
CA LEU A 192 11.27 -9.51 7.43
C LEU A 192 11.57 -9.95 8.86
N VAL A 193 12.55 -10.84 9.02
CA VAL A 193 13.07 -11.31 10.30
C VAL A 193 14.04 -10.28 10.84
N GLU A 194 15.05 -9.94 10.02
CA GLU A 194 16.08 -8.97 10.38
C GLU A 194 16.63 -8.28 9.13
N LEU A 195 16.97 -7.01 9.27
CA LEU A 195 17.74 -6.26 8.30
C LEU A 195 18.94 -5.66 9.04
N LYS A 196 20.15 -5.98 8.58
CA LYS A 196 21.39 -5.46 9.14
C LYS A 196 22.20 -4.81 8.04
N GLU A 197 22.59 -3.58 8.30
CA GLU A 197 23.47 -2.79 7.44
C GLU A 197 24.89 -2.80 8.00
N GLU A 198 25.87 -2.59 7.14
CA GLU A 198 27.24 -2.33 7.55
C GLU A 198 27.32 -1.10 8.47
N GLU A 199 27.98 -1.26 9.62
CA GLU A 199 28.28 -0.13 10.50
C GLU A 199 29.59 0.59 10.08
N ARG A 200 30.66 -0.15 9.72
CA ARG A 200 31.87 0.29 8.96
C ARG A 200 32.66 -0.92 8.41
N ASP A 201 33.30 -0.73 7.25
CA ASP A 201 34.30 -1.57 6.55
C ASP A 201 33.83 -2.47 5.39
N GLY A 202 32.86 -2.08 4.57
CA GLY A 202 32.54 -2.71 3.27
C GLY A 202 32.02 -4.14 3.33
N PHE A 203 31.61 -4.64 4.50
CA PHE A 203 31.03 -5.97 4.66
C PHE A 203 30.01 -5.97 5.79
N VAL A 204 29.09 -6.94 5.77
CA VAL A 204 28.10 -7.10 6.82
C VAL A 204 27.93 -8.57 7.18
N ILE A 205 27.65 -8.81 8.46
CA ILE A 205 27.60 -10.15 9.05
C ILE A 205 26.40 -10.24 9.95
N MET A 206 25.63 -11.30 9.76
CA MET A 206 24.47 -11.61 10.55
C MET A 206 24.53 -13.06 11.00
N GLU A 207 24.20 -13.31 12.26
CA GLU A 207 24.03 -14.64 12.81
C GLU A 207 22.56 -14.82 13.11
N GLU A 208 21.94 -15.88 12.56
CA GLU A 208 20.55 -16.20 12.85
C GLU A 208 20.35 -17.71 12.79
N SER A 209 19.74 -18.26 13.84
CA SER A 209 19.57 -19.71 14.01
C SER A 209 20.92 -20.46 13.95
N ASP A 210 21.05 -21.48 13.08
CA ASP A 210 22.28 -22.27 12.90
C ASP A 210 23.17 -21.72 11.77
N TYR A 211 22.94 -20.50 11.29
CA TYR A 211 23.62 -19.96 10.11
C TYR A 211 24.35 -18.64 10.40
N ILE A 212 25.52 -18.51 9.78
CA ILE A 212 26.27 -17.26 9.68
C ILE A 212 26.15 -16.80 8.23
N PHE A 213 25.64 -15.58 8.05
CA PHE A 213 25.52 -14.91 6.77
C PHE A 213 26.58 -13.82 6.69
N ILE A 214 27.37 -13.84 5.63
CA ILE A 214 28.43 -12.85 5.38
C ILE A 214 28.26 -12.34 3.97
N TYR A 215 28.21 -11.03 3.84
CA TYR A 215 28.22 -10.37 2.54
C TYR A 215 29.36 -9.36 2.50
N VAL A 216 30.16 -9.43 1.44
CA VAL A 216 31.33 -8.58 1.24
C VAL A 216 31.14 -7.79 -0.03
N ASP A 217 31.13 -6.48 0.08
CA ASP A 217 30.98 -5.58 -1.06
C ASP A 217 32.19 -5.71 -2.02
N GLU A 218 31.95 -5.59 -3.32
CA GLU A 218 33.02 -5.60 -4.33
C GLU A 218 34.09 -4.53 -4.10
N ARG A 219 33.69 -3.40 -3.52
CA ARG A 219 34.54 -2.24 -3.21
C ARG A 219 35.42 -2.47 -1.98
N TYR A 220 35.20 -3.54 -1.21
CA TYR A 220 36.02 -3.85 -0.03
C TYR A 220 37.50 -4.02 -0.42
N GLN A 221 38.40 -3.37 0.32
CA GLN A 221 39.84 -3.34 -0.01
C GLN A 221 40.66 -4.39 0.75
N GLY A 222 40.10 -5.04 1.77
CA GLY A 222 40.78 -6.07 2.54
C GLY A 222 40.88 -7.41 1.79
N GLU A 223 41.85 -8.22 2.21
CA GLU A 223 42.06 -9.59 1.70
C GLU A 223 41.40 -10.67 2.58
N THR A 224 41.24 -10.36 3.87
CA THR A 224 40.68 -11.27 4.88
C THR A 224 39.73 -10.49 5.78
N ILE A 225 38.58 -11.09 6.10
CA ILE A 225 37.68 -10.63 7.15
C ILE A 225 37.87 -11.54 8.35
N THR A 226 37.95 -10.96 9.54
CA THR A 226 38.01 -11.66 10.81
C THR A 226 36.93 -11.13 11.72
N VAL A 227 36.16 -12.04 12.30
CA VAL A 227 34.90 -11.74 12.97
C VAL A 227 34.84 -12.52 14.26
N ASN A 228 34.48 -11.86 15.34
CA ASN A 228 34.11 -12.54 16.57
C ASN A 228 32.61 -12.82 16.52
N LEU A 229 32.27 -14.10 16.51
CA LEU A 229 30.88 -14.55 16.53
C LEU A 229 30.27 -14.39 17.92
N GLU A 230 28.94 -14.40 18.04
CA GLU A 230 28.23 -14.30 19.31
C GLU A 230 28.59 -15.44 20.27
N ASN A 231 28.92 -16.61 19.74
CA ASN A 231 29.39 -17.77 20.50
C ASN A 231 30.83 -17.63 21.03
N GLY A 232 31.52 -16.54 20.70
CA GLY A 232 32.90 -16.24 21.10
C GLY A 232 33.99 -16.89 20.25
N GLU A 233 33.63 -17.61 19.19
CA GLU A 233 34.58 -18.14 18.21
C GLU A 233 35.00 -17.05 17.21
N GLU A 234 36.23 -17.19 16.69
CA GLU A 234 36.77 -16.30 15.67
C GLU A 234 36.59 -16.97 14.30
N PHE A 235 35.84 -16.33 13.41
CA PHE A 235 35.68 -16.75 12.03
C PHE A 235 36.55 -15.88 11.13
N SER A 236 37.39 -16.51 10.29
CA SER A 236 38.25 -15.82 9.35
C SER A 236 38.05 -16.33 7.94
N LEU A 237 37.85 -15.42 6.99
CA LEU A 237 37.53 -15.72 5.61
C LEU A 237 38.43 -14.94 4.65
N ASN A 238 39.02 -15.63 3.68
CA ASN A 238 39.69 -14.98 2.55
C ASN A 238 38.64 -14.51 1.54
N VAL A 239 38.56 -13.20 1.34
CA VAL A 239 37.46 -12.60 0.58
C VAL A 239 37.77 -12.37 -0.90
N GLN A 240 39.00 -12.64 -1.36
CA GLN A 240 39.40 -12.30 -2.74
C GLN A 240 38.55 -12.98 -3.83
N GLN A 241 37.94 -14.13 -3.52
CA GLN A 241 37.10 -14.88 -4.46
C GLN A 241 35.60 -14.81 -4.18
N GLN A 242 35.19 -14.13 -3.09
CA GLN A 242 33.81 -14.16 -2.59
C GLN A 242 33.19 -12.76 -2.44
N LYS A 243 33.84 -11.73 -2.99
CA LYS A 243 33.23 -10.40 -3.09
C LYS A 243 32.00 -10.43 -3.99
N GLY A 244 30.99 -9.66 -3.63
CA GLY A 244 29.71 -9.61 -4.35
C GLY A 244 28.83 -10.84 -4.15
N GLN A 245 29.20 -11.76 -3.24
CA GLN A 245 28.46 -13.01 -3.00
C GLN A 245 28.00 -13.11 -1.56
N LEU A 246 26.83 -13.70 -1.36
CA LEU A 246 26.32 -14.05 -0.04
C LEU A 246 26.91 -15.41 0.38
N ILE A 247 27.72 -15.38 1.43
CA ILE A 247 28.35 -16.57 1.99
C ILE A 247 27.49 -17.04 3.16
N VAL A 248 27.18 -18.34 3.16
CA VAL A 248 26.35 -18.95 4.20
C VAL A 248 27.08 -20.15 4.78
N GLU A 249 27.39 -20.07 6.07
CA GLU A 249 28.06 -21.14 6.82
C GLU A 249 27.16 -21.66 7.93
N LYS A 250 27.11 -22.98 8.09
CA LYS A 250 26.32 -23.61 9.14
C LYS A 250 27.15 -23.78 10.41
N GLN A 251 26.67 -23.23 11.53
CA GLN A 251 27.26 -23.42 12.85
C GLN A 251 27.16 -24.90 13.27
N LYS A 252 28.21 -25.42 13.91
CA LYS A 252 28.33 -26.83 14.31
C LYS A 252 27.92 -27.10 15.74
#